data_AF-A0A5B7D8P1-F1
#
_entry.id   AF-A0A5B7D8P1-F1
#
_cell.length_a   1.000
_cell.length_b   1.000
_cell.length_c   1.000
_cell.angle_alpha   90.00
_cell.angle_beta   90.00
_cell.angle_gamma   90.00
#
_symmetry.space_group_name_H-M   'P 1'
#
loop_
_entity.id
_entity.type
_entity.pdbx_description
1 polymer ?
#
loop_
_entity_poly.entity_id
_entity_poly.type
_entity_poly.pdbx_seq_one_letter_code
_entity_poly.pdbx_strand_id
1 'polypeptide(L)'
;MLTGHRTRFYKQFEILKQFYNNTRNLQYFKGLIQVPALPEDPPNFLVEAELRSHETPVVVVEEQPDMPDTSDMLLIDTSETEPPPIPPHPNLNESHNGSLVEVVAERESLIEALHRELEAMRAEVQHARSEATHSEDQMRLRINDLESTIAELDSELLAERQSKESIMAQVEAAAASAEAVTLLAQEETRRRSAEEKFVKMKDVYQKLRDEHISLIRGYLDIFPVYFRTHWILLGMEAAMLEK
;
A
#
# COMPACT_ATOMS: atom_id res chain seq x y z
N MET A 1 7.16 -9.90 -6.03
CA MET A 1 8.06 -9.09 -6.87
C MET A 1 7.35 -8.28 -7.98
N LEU A 2 6.00 -8.23 -8.03
CA LEU A 2 5.24 -7.49 -9.06
C LEU A 2 4.91 -6.03 -8.69
N THR A 3 4.80 -5.69 -7.40
CA THR A 3 4.37 -4.36 -6.94
C THR A 3 5.33 -3.25 -7.36
N GLY A 4 6.65 -3.49 -7.26
CA GLY A 4 7.66 -2.50 -7.66
C GLY A 4 7.68 -2.24 -9.18
N HIS A 5 7.37 -3.24 -10.00
CA HIS A 5 7.25 -3.10 -11.45
C HIS A 5 6.05 -2.23 -11.82
N ARG A 6 4.89 -2.46 -11.18
CA ARG A 6 3.69 -1.63 -11.36
C ARG A 6 3.96 -0.17 -11.01
N THR A 7 4.59 0.10 -9.88
CA THR A 7 4.92 1.49 -9.47
C THR A 7 5.84 2.18 -10.48
N ARG A 8 6.85 1.47 -11.01
CA ARG A 8 7.76 2.03 -12.03
C ARG A 8 7.03 2.28 -13.35
N PHE A 9 6.16 1.36 -13.77
CA PHE A 9 5.34 1.51 -14.97
C PHE A 9 4.41 2.72 -14.87
N TYR A 10 3.66 2.88 -13.76
CA TYR A 10 2.74 4.03 -13.61
C TYR A 10 3.48 5.37 -13.70
N LYS A 11 4.67 5.47 -13.09
CA LYS A 11 5.51 6.68 -13.21
C LYS A 11 5.91 6.96 -14.67
N GLN A 12 6.29 5.92 -15.40
CA GLN A 12 6.67 6.07 -16.80
C GLN A 12 5.48 6.38 -17.71
N PHE A 13 4.31 5.80 -17.42
CA PHE A 13 3.07 6.03 -18.15
C PHE A 13 2.61 7.48 -18.04
N GLU A 14 2.66 8.08 -16.85
CA GLU A 14 2.31 9.50 -16.67
C GLU A 14 3.24 10.44 -17.46
N ILE A 15 4.55 10.18 -17.41
CA ILE A 15 5.53 10.95 -18.20
C ILE A 15 5.25 10.81 -19.70
N LEU A 16 4.93 9.59 -20.15
CA LEU A 16 4.62 9.30 -21.55
C LEU A 16 3.31 9.97 -21.98
N LYS A 17 2.27 9.95 -21.14
CA LYS A 17 0.98 10.61 -21.39
C LYS A 17 1.15 12.11 -21.56
N GLN A 18 1.93 12.75 -20.69
CA GLN A 18 2.26 14.17 -20.82
C GLN A 18 3.05 14.46 -22.10
N PHE A 19 4.02 13.62 -22.44
CA PHE A 19 4.79 13.76 -23.68
C PHE A 19 3.90 13.69 -24.92
N TYR A 20 3.01 12.70 -25.03
CA TYR A 20 2.10 12.54 -26.17
C TYR A 20 1.13 13.73 -26.30
N ASN A 21 0.57 14.21 -25.19
CA ASN A 21 -0.31 15.38 -25.19
C ASN A 21 0.42 16.66 -25.63
N ASN A 22 1.64 16.87 -25.15
CA ASN A 22 2.44 18.03 -25.52
C ASN A 22 2.84 17.98 -27.00
N THR A 23 3.32 16.83 -27.49
CA THR A 23 3.74 16.66 -28.88
C THR A 23 2.57 16.75 -29.85
N ARG A 24 1.38 16.24 -29.50
CA ARG A 24 0.15 16.36 -30.32
C ARG A 24 -0.30 17.81 -30.54
N ASN A 25 0.01 18.71 -29.59
CA ASN A 25 -0.36 20.12 -29.68
C ASN A 25 0.59 20.95 -30.55
N LEU A 26 1.73 20.40 -30.96
CA LEU A 26 2.69 21.10 -31.82
C LEU A 26 2.18 21.12 -33.27
N GLN A 27 2.01 22.33 -33.81
CA GLN A 27 1.45 22.55 -35.15
C GLN A 27 2.25 21.86 -36.26
N TYR A 28 3.58 21.75 -36.10
CA TYR A 28 4.46 21.12 -37.08
C TYR A 28 4.14 19.64 -37.33
N PHE A 29 3.73 18.90 -36.31
CA PHE A 29 3.48 17.45 -36.45
C PHE A 29 2.11 17.13 -37.02
N LYS A 30 1.12 18.02 -36.89
CA LYS A 30 -0.29 17.75 -37.27
C LYS A 30 -0.50 17.34 -38.73
N GLY A 31 0.40 17.74 -39.63
CA GLY A 31 0.33 17.39 -41.06
C GLY A 31 1.47 16.48 -41.55
N LEU A 32 2.37 16.03 -40.66
CA LEU A 32 3.53 15.20 -41.04
C LEU A 32 3.47 13.80 -40.44
N ILE A 33 2.99 13.67 -39.20
CA ILE A 33 2.81 12.39 -38.53
C ILE A 33 1.54 12.43 -37.68
N GLN A 34 0.77 11.34 -37.69
CA GLN A 34 -0.35 11.23 -36.77
C GLN A 34 0.14 10.64 -35.43
N VAL A 35 0.14 11.46 -34.39
CA VAL A 35 0.46 11.01 -33.02
C VAL A 35 -0.79 10.37 -32.41
N PRO A 36 -0.79 9.06 -32.12
CA PRO A 36 -1.96 8.38 -31.57
C PRO A 36 -2.27 8.85 -30.14
N ALA A 37 -3.55 8.77 -29.74
CA ALA A 37 -3.94 9.09 -28.37
C ALA A 37 -3.57 7.94 -27.43
N LEU A 38 -2.98 8.26 -26.28
CA LEU A 38 -2.83 7.29 -25.19
C LEU A 38 -4.19 7.14 -24.46
N PRO A 39 -4.56 5.93 -24.00
CA PRO A 39 -5.70 5.75 -23.10
C PRO A 39 -5.59 6.64 -21.86
N GLU A 40 -6.75 7.08 -21.35
CA GLU A 40 -6.80 8.01 -20.22
C GLU A 40 -6.34 7.34 -18.92
N ASP A 41 -6.68 6.07 -18.74
CA ASP A 41 -6.29 5.26 -17.60
C ASP A 41 -5.16 4.27 -17.96
N PRO A 42 -4.20 4.05 -17.04
CA PRO A 42 -3.18 3.04 -17.22
C PRO A 42 -3.77 1.62 -17.11
N PRO A 43 -3.24 0.63 -17.86
CA PRO A 43 -3.75 -0.74 -17.84
C PRO A 43 -3.71 -1.37 -16.44
N ASN A 44 -4.74 -2.13 -16.09
CA ASN A 44 -4.83 -2.85 -14.83
C ASN A 44 -4.18 -4.24 -14.95
N PHE A 45 -2.91 -4.31 -14.54
CA PHE A 45 -2.11 -5.54 -14.55
C PHE A 45 -2.62 -6.68 -13.64
N LEU A 46 -3.69 -6.48 -12.88
CA LEU A 46 -4.31 -7.52 -12.04
C LEU A 46 -5.39 -8.31 -12.79
N VAL A 47 -5.85 -7.83 -13.94
CA VAL A 47 -6.96 -8.43 -14.69
C VAL A 47 -6.42 -8.99 -16.01
N GLU A 48 -6.32 -10.31 -16.12
CA GLU A 48 -5.82 -11.00 -17.33
C GLU A 48 -6.60 -10.68 -18.61
N ALA A 49 -7.86 -10.27 -18.49
CA ALA A 49 -8.68 -9.87 -19.62
C ALA A 49 -8.19 -8.57 -20.29
N GLU A 50 -7.62 -7.62 -19.52
CA GLU A 50 -7.11 -6.34 -20.04
C GLU A 50 -5.72 -6.47 -20.67
N LEU A 51 -4.95 -7.50 -20.28
CA LEU A 51 -3.66 -7.82 -20.90
C LEU A 51 -3.81 -8.26 -22.36
N ARG A 52 -4.97 -8.84 -22.72
CA ARG A 52 -5.25 -9.33 -24.08
C ARG A 52 -5.87 -8.29 -24.99
N SER A 53 -6.38 -7.18 -24.46
CA SER A 53 -6.97 -6.08 -25.23
C SER A 53 -6.00 -4.93 -25.52
N HIS A 54 -4.74 -5.02 -25.07
CA HIS A 54 -3.76 -3.97 -25.30
C HIS A 54 -3.26 -3.98 -26.74
N GLU A 55 -3.71 -3.01 -27.54
CA GLU A 55 -3.21 -2.76 -28.89
C GLU A 55 -2.09 -1.72 -28.87
N THR A 56 -0.93 -2.08 -29.44
CA THR A 56 0.19 -1.14 -29.58
C THR A 56 -0.16 -0.07 -30.63
N PRO A 57 -0.11 1.22 -30.29
CA PRO A 57 -0.40 2.27 -31.26
C PRO A 57 0.66 2.26 -32.38
N VAL A 58 0.22 2.05 -33.63
CA VAL A 58 1.08 2.12 -34.82
C VAL A 58 1.05 3.54 -35.35
N VAL A 59 2.22 4.15 -35.53
CA VAL A 59 2.35 5.49 -36.13
C VAL A 59 2.21 5.34 -37.64
N VAL A 60 1.14 5.90 -38.20
CA VAL A 60 0.95 6.00 -39.66
C VAL A 60 1.53 7.33 -40.12
N VAL A 61 2.53 7.26 -40.99
CA VAL A 61 3.06 8.43 -41.71
C VAL A 61 2.24 8.52 -43.00
N GLU A 62 1.49 9.60 -43.18
CA GLU A 62 0.84 9.87 -44.46
C GLU A 62 1.91 10.30 -45.47
N GLU A 63 1.92 9.70 -46.67
CA GLU A 63 2.77 10.15 -47.78
C GLU A 63 2.29 11.54 -48.22
N GLN A 64 3.19 12.52 -48.16
CA GLN A 64 2.93 13.88 -48.65
C GLN A 64 2.60 13.85 -50.15
N PRO A 65 1.54 14.54 -50.62
CA PRO A 65 1.44 14.89 -52.03
C PRO A 65 2.54 15.90 -52.37
N ASP A 66 3.25 15.68 -53.48
CA ASP A 66 4.24 16.60 -54.01
C ASP A 66 3.63 18.00 -54.18
N MET A 67 4.07 18.94 -53.35
CA MET A 67 3.70 20.35 -53.47
C MET A 67 4.53 20.98 -54.60
N PRO A 68 3.92 21.74 -55.52
CA PRO A 68 4.68 22.47 -56.52
C PRO A 68 5.48 23.61 -55.86
N ASP A 69 6.74 23.70 -56.28
CA ASP A 69 7.74 24.70 -55.90
C ASP A 69 7.13 26.12 -55.87
N THR A 70 6.99 26.69 -54.67
CA THR A 70 6.52 28.08 -54.48
C THR A 70 7.69 28.92 -54.02
N SER A 71 8.64 29.12 -54.94
CA SER A 71 9.80 29.99 -54.78
C SER A 71 9.46 31.50 -54.83
N ASP A 72 8.20 31.91 -55.00
CA ASP A 72 7.84 33.31 -55.22
C ASP A 72 6.54 33.70 -54.49
N MET A 73 6.56 33.93 -53.16
CA MET A 73 5.59 34.82 -52.52
C MET A 73 6.19 35.57 -51.33
N LEU A 74 6.81 36.71 -51.67
CA LEU A 74 6.76 38.00 -50.98
C LEU A 74 7.19 38.05 -49.49
N LEU A 75 8.49 38.28 -49.27
CA LEU A 75 9.00 38.97 -48.09
C LEU A 75 8.49 40.42 -48.10
N ILE A 76 7.54 40.76 -47.23
CA ILE A 76 7.16 42.17 -46.97
C ILE A 76 8.18 42.75 -45.99
N ASP A 77 8.98 43.67 -46.52
CA ASP A 77 9.92 44.56 -45.83
C ASP A 77 9.14 45.60 -44.99
N THR A 78 9.55 45.81 -43.74
CA THR A 78 8.91 46.72 -42.77
C THR A 78 9.59 48.09 -42.70
N SER A 79 10.03 48.66 -43.81
CA SER A 79 10.60 50.01 -43.84
C SER A 79 9.69 51.00 -44.58
N GLU A 80 9.16 51.96 -43.81
CA GLU A 80 8.58 53.26 -44.17
C GLU A 80 7.66 53.35 -45.42
N THR A 81 6.37 53.62 -45.21
CA THR A 81 5.51 54.15 -46.27
C THR A 81 4.56 55.21 -45.69
N GLU A 82 4.53 56.36 -46.36
CA GLU A 82 3.69 57.54 -46.12
C GLU A 82 2.19 57.23 -45.95
N PRO A 83 1.43 58.09 -45.25
CA PRO A 83 0.00 57.89 -45.06
C PRO A 83 -0.78 58.00 -46.39
N PRO A 84 -1.84 57.20 -46.59
CA PRO A 84 -2.64 57.21 -47.82
C PRO A 84 -3.47 58.50 -47.97
N PRO A 85 -3.87 58.89 -49.21
CA PRO A 85 -4.62 60.11 -49.45
C PRO A 85 -6.04 60.02 -48.89
N ILE A 86 -6.46 61.07 -48.19
CA ILE A 86 -7.82 61.25 -47.66
C ILE A 86 -8.81 61.36 -48.84
N PRO A 87 -9.84 60.49 -48.94
CA PRO A 87 -10.89 60.65 -49.93
C PRO A 87 -11.77 61.88 -49.61
N PRO A 88 -12.27 62.62 -50.62
CA PRO A 88 -13.04 63.83 -50.40
C PRO A 88 -14.34 63.49 -49.67
N HIS A 89 -14.58 64.21 -48.56
CA HIS A 89 -15.80 64.12 -47.75
C HIS A 89 -17.06 64.28 -48.63
N PRO A 90 -18.07 63.39 -48.53
CA PRO A 90 -19.38 63.68 -49.08
C PRO A 90 -19.98 64.85 -48.30
N ASN A 91 -20.47 65.85 -49.02
CA ASN A 91 -21.24 66.97 -48.47
C ASN A 91 -22.36 66.47 -47.55
N LEU A 92 -22.24 66.74 -46.24
CA LEU A 92 -23.24 66.45 -45.21
C LEU A 92 -24.41 67.45 -45.24
N ASN A 93 -24.89 67.83 -46.42
CA ASN A 93 -25.85 68.92 -46.54
C ASN A 93 -27.17 68.56 -47.20
N GLU A 94 -27.51 67.28 -47.30
CA GLU A 94 -28.78 66.88 -47.88
C GLU A 94 -29.59 65.98 -46.94
N SER A 95 -30.66 66.61 -46.43
CA SER A 95 -31.95 65.99 -46.12
C SER A 95 -32.03 65.11 -44.88
N HIS A 96 -32.20 65.77 -43.73
CA HIS A 96 -32.96 65.17 -42.63
C HIS A 96 -34.07 66.13 -42.19
N ASN A 97 -35.24 65.99 -42.80
CA ASN A 97 -36.50 66.55 -42.30
C ASN A 97 -37.07 65.67 -41.16
N GLY A 98 -36.25 65.38 -40.16
CA GLY A 98 -36.69 65.02 -38.81
C GLY A 98 -36.43 66.23 -37.94
N SER A 99 -37.39 66.66 -37.12
CA SER A 99 -37.16 67.79 -36.21
C SER A 99 -35.88 67.51 -35.42
N LEU A 100 -34.94 68.45 -35.36
CA LEU A 100 -33.68 68.29 -34.60
C LEU A 100 -33.94 67.81 -33.15
N VAL A 101 -35.11 68.17 -32.61
CA VAL A 101 -35.62 67.75 -31.30
C VAL A 101 -35.89 66.24 -31.24
N GLU A 102 -36.40 65.64 -32.31
CA GLU A 102 -36.72 64.21 -32.39
C GLU A 102 -35.44 63.36 -32.45
N VAL A 103 -34.46 63.79 -33.27
CA VAL A 103 -33.14 63.14 -33.33
C VAL A 103 -32.39 63.22 -32.00
N VAL A 104 -32.50 64.35 -31.30
CA VAL A 104 -31.92 64.52 -29.96
C VAL A 104 -32.63 63.63 -28.93
N ALA A 105 -33.97 63.55 -28.97
CA ALA A 105 -34.75 62.68 -28.08
C ALA A 105 -34.46 61.18 -28.32
N GLU A 106 -34.32 60.74 -29.57
CA GLU A 106 -33.92 59.37 -29.91
C GLU A 106 -32.51 59.06 -29.39
N ARG A 107 -31.56 60.00 -29.52
CA ARG A 107 -30.21 59.85 -28.98
C ARG A 107 -30.23 59.74 -27.45
N GLU A 108 -31.00 60.56 -26.76
CA GLU A 108 -31.15 60.50 -25.30
C GLU A 108 -31.77 59.17 -24.85
N SER A 109 -32.80 58.69 -25.56
CA SER A 109 -33.41 57.38 -25.31
C SER A 109 -32.42 56.22 -25.50
N LEU A 110 -31.58 56.28 -26.53
CA LEU A 110 -30.52 55.30 -26.77
C LEU A 110 -29.47 55.32 -25.65
N ILE A 111 -29.06 56.51 -25.20
CA ILE A 111 -28.11 56.66 -24.09
C ILE A 111 -28.69 56.04 -22.81
N GLU A 112 -29.96 56.26 -22.50
CA GLU A 112 -30.61 55.61 -21.35
C GLU A 112 -30.71 54.09 -21.50
N ALA A 113 -31.00 53.59 -22.69
CA ALA A 113 -31.04 52.16 -22.98
C ALA A 113 -29.67 51.50 -22.76
N LEU A 114 -28.60 52.11 -23.29
CA LEU A 114 -27.23 51.63 -23.11
C LEU A 114 -26.76 51.71 -21.65
N HIS A 115 -27.16 52.74 -20.89
CA HIS A 115 -26.86 52.79 -19.46
C HIS A 115 -27.56 51.67 -18.69
N ARG A 116 -28.84 51.42 -18.97
CA ARG A 116 -29.59 50.29 -18.39
C ARG A 116 -28.96 48.95 -18.74
N GLU A 117 -28.53 48.76 -19.99
CA GLU A 117 -27.85 47.54 -20.42
C GLU A 117 -26.49 47.36 -19.74
N LEU A 118 -25.68 48.43 -19.61
CA LEU A 118 -24.42 48.39 -18.86
C LEU A 118 -24.63 48.05 -17.38
N GLU A 119 -25.67 48.59 -16.75
CA GLU A 119 -26.03 48.26 -15.37
C GLU A 119 -26.48 46.80 -15.24
N ALA A 120 -27.30 46.31 -16.16
CA ALA A 120 -27.73 44.90 -16.20
C ALA A 120 -26.54 43.95 -16.37
N MET A 121 -25.64 44.23 -17.32
CA MET A 121 -24.43 43.45 -17.55
C MET A 121 -23.50 43.45 -16.31
N ARG A 122 -23.36 44.59 -15.63
CA ARG A 122 -22.60 44.66 -14.36
C ARG A 122 -23.23 43.81 -13.26
N ALA A 123 -24.55 43.84 -13.14
CA ALA A 123 -25.27 43.03 -12.17
C ALA A 123 -25.11 41.53 -12.46
N GLU A 124 -25.20 41.13 -13.72
CA GLU A 124 -25.03 39.74 -14.16
C GLU A 124 -23.60 39.23 -13.91
N VAL A 125 -22.58 40.04 -14.23
CA VAL A 125 -21.17 39.71 -13.90
C VAL A 125 -20.98 39.57 -12.39
N GLN A 126 -21.58 40.45 -11.59
CA GLN A 126 -21.48 40.37 -10.14
C GLN A 126 -22.19 39.14 -9.58
N HIS A 127 -23.33 38.76 -10.14
CA HIS A 127 -24.05 37.54 -9.79
C HIS A 127 -23.22 36.30 -10.09
N ALA A 128 -22.74 36.17 -11.34
CA ALA A 128 -21.90 35.05 -11.76
C ALA A 128 -20.62 34.93 -10.92
N ARG A 129 -20.00 36.07 -10.57
CA ARG A 129 -18.85 36.10 -9.65
C ARG A 129 -19.23 35.59 -8.26
N SER A 130 -20.37 36.01 -7.72
CA SER A 130 -20.83 35.58 -6.39
C SER A 130 -21.13 34.08 -6.33
N GLU A 131 -21.74 33.52 -7.39
CA GLU A 131 -21.99 32.08 -7.52
C GLU A 131 -20.69 31.29 -7.63
N ALA A 132 -19.73 31.77 -8.43
CA ALA A 132 -18.43 31.16 -8.56
C ALA A 132 -17.69 31.13 -7.21
N THR A 133 -17.68 32.25 -6.46
CA THR A 133 -17.08 32.30 -5.12
C THR A 133 -17.78 31.37 -4.14
N HIS A 134 -19.12 31.29 -4.21
CA HIS A 134 -19.88 30.39 -3.35
C HIS A 134 -19.58 28.92 -3.64
N SER A 135 -19.48 28.55 -4.92
CA SER A 135 -19.09 27.20 -5.34
C SER A 135 -17.67 26.86 -4.91
N GLU A 136 -16.73 27.81 -5.04
CA GLU A 136 -15.36 27.65 -4.57
C GLU A 136 -15.30 27.41 -3.05
N ASP A 137 -16.05 28.19 -2.26
CA ASP A 137 -16.12 28.03 -0.81
C ASP A 137 -16.70 26.66 -0.41
N GLN A 138 -17.76 26.21 -1.09
CA GLN A 138 -18.30 24.86 -0.85
C GLN A 138 -17.29 23.76 -1.15
N MET A 139 -16.54 23.88 -2.25
CA MET A 139 -15.50 22.91 -2.60
C MET A 139 -14.36 22.94 -1.58
N ARG A 140 -13.93 24.12 -1.12
CA ARG A 140 -12.92 24.28 -0.07
C ARG A 140 -13.34 23.62 1.24
N LEU A 141 -14.60 23.81 1.66
CA LEU A 141 -15.16 23.14 2.84
C LEU A 141 -15.17 21.62 2.66
N ARG A 142 -15.56 21.12 1.48
CA ARG A 142 -15.57 19.69 1.22
C ARG A 142 -14.17 19.08 1.20
N ILE A 143 -13.19 19.80 0.64
CA ILE A 143 -11.77 19.38 0.69
C ILE A 143 -11.32 19.29 2.15
N ASN A 144 -11.59 20.31 2.96
CA ASN A 144 -11.18 20.32 4.37
C ASN A 144 -11.81 19.18 5.18
N ASP A 145 -13.10 18.89 4.95
CA ASP A 145 -13.82 17.78 5.56
C ASP A 145 -13.23 16.41 5.17
N LEU A 146 -12.90 16.24 3.88
CA LEU A 146 -12.22 15.03 3.38
C LEU A 146 -10.81 14.88 3.96
N GLU A 147 -10.04 15.98 4.04
CA GLU A 147 -8.71 16.00 4.65
C GLU A 147 -8.78 15.61 6.14
N SER A 148 -9.78 16.12 6.89
CA SER A 148 -10.02 15.75 8.28
C SER A 148 -10.35 14.26 8.41
N THR A 149 -11.26 13.76 7.56
CA THR A 149 -11.66 12.35 7.56
C THR A 149 -10.47 11.43 7.25
N ILE A 150 -9.60 11.82 6.31
CA ILE A 150 -8.38 11.07 6.00
C ILE A 150 -7.44 11.03 7.21
N ALA A 151 -7.23 12.16 7.88
CA ALA A 151 -6.37 12.22 9.07
C ALA A 151 -6.92 11.36 10.22
N GLU A 152 -8.23 11.34 10.42
CA GLU A 152 -8.90 10.49 11.41
C GLU A 152 -8.73 9.00 11.09
N LEU A 153 -8.97 8.60 9.83
CA LEU A 153 -8.79 7.21 9.38
C LEU A 153 -7.33 6.75 9.47
N ASP A 154 -6.37 7.62 9.16
CA ASP A 154 -4.94 7.29 9.30
C ASP A 154 -4.55 7.07 10.77
N SER A 155 -5.11 7.88 11.68
CA SER A 155 -4.92 7.71 13.12
C SER A 155 -5.54 6.39 13.63
N GLU A 156 -6.76 6.08 13.20
CA GLU A 156 -7.44 4.82 13.55
C GLU A 156 -6.69 3.61 13.00
N LEU A 157 -6.23 3.67 11.74
CA LEU A 157 -5.43 2.62 11.12
C LEU A 157 -4.11 2.39 11.87
N LEU A 158 -3.47 3.45 12.35
CA LEU A 158 -2.25 3.35 13.16
C LEU A 158 -2.54 2.67 14.51
N ALA A 159 -3.62 3.06 15.18
CA ALA A 159 -4.04 2.46 16.45
C ALA A 159 -4.36 0.96 16.30
N GLU A 160 -5.09 0.59 15.25
CA GLU A 160 -5.39 -0.82 14.91
C GLU A 160 -4.11 -1.62 14.63
N ARG A 161 -3.16 -1.05 13.89
CA ARG A 161 -1.86 -1.71 13.64
C ARG A 161 -1.09 -1.96 14.93
N GLN A 162 -1.04 -0.98 15.84
CA GLN A 162 -0.39 -1.14 17.14
C GLN A 162 -1.09 -2.18 18.01
N SER A 163 -2.42 -2.18 18.04
CA SER A 163 -3.23 -3.18 18.74
C SER A 163 -2.96 -4.58 18.22
N LYS A 164 -2.97 -4.76 16.89
CA LYS A 164 -2.64 -6.03 16.24
C LYS A 164 -1.22 -6.50 16.58
N GLU A 165 -0.23 -5.62 16.52
CA GLU A 165 1.16 -5.96 16.84
C GLU A 165 1.30 -6.40 18.31
N SER A 166 0.64 -5.69 19.23
CA SER A 166 0.58 -6.06 20.65
C SER A 166 -0.07 -7.45 20.88
N ILE A 167 -1.20 -7.71 20.24
CA ILE A 167 -1.88 -9.02 20.34
C ILE A 167 -1.01 -10.13 19.76
N MET A 168 -0.35 -9.90 18.61
CA MET A 168 0.55 -10.87 18.02
C MET A 168 1.72 -11.20 18.96
N ALA A 169 2.33 -10.18 19.58
CA ALA A 169 3.41 -10.39 20.55
C ALA A 169 2.93 -11.18 21.79
N GLN A 170 1.71 -10.91 22.28
CA GLN A 170 1.12 -11.67 23.39
C GLN A 170 0.85 -13.14 23.02
N VAL A 171 0.37 -13.40 21.81
CA VAL A 171 0.13 -14.76 21.30
C VAL A 171 1.44 -15.52 21.19
N GLU A 172 2.49 -14.90 20.66
CA GLU A 172 3.82 -15.52 20.54
C GLU A 172 4.41 -15.83 21.92
N ALA A 173 4.31 -14.89 22.88
CA ALA A 173 4.76 -15.12 24.25
C ALA A 173 3.98 -16.25 24.95
N ALA A 174 2.66 -16.31 24.73
CA ALA A 174 1.81 -17.37 25.27
C ALA A 174 2.16 -18.74 24.66
N ALA A 175 2.43 -18.80 23.35
CA ALA A 175 2.85 -20.02 22.69
C ALA A 175 4.20 -20.53 23.21
N ALA A 176 5.19 -19.63 23.35
CA ALA A 176 6.50 -19.96 23.91
C ALA A 176 6.40 -20.46 25.36
N SER A 177 5.56 -19.83 26.18
CA SER A 177 5.29 -20.26 27.55
C SER A 177 4.63 -21.65 27.59
N ALA A 178 3.65 -21.90 26.74
CA ALA A 178 3.00 -23.21 26.64
C ALA A 178 4.00 -24.30 26.26
N GLU A 179 4.86 -24.06 25.27
CA GLU A 179 5.92 -24.98 24.87
C GLU A 179 6.88 -25.27 26.04
N ALA A 180 7.33 -24.23 26.75
CA ALA A 180 8.19 -24.39 27.92
C ALA A 180 7.53 -25.25 29.02
N VAL A 181 6.23 -25.04 29.29
CA VAL A 181 5.47 -25.86 30.25
C VAL A 181 5.42 -27.33 29.81
N THR A 182 5.19 -27.60 28.52
CA THR A 182 5.16 -28.98 28.02
C THR A 182 6.52 -29.68 28.15
N LEU A 183 7.61 -28.96 27.87
CA LEU A 183 8.97 -29.50 27.96
C LEU A 183 9.37 -29.77 29.42
N LEU A 184 9.02 -28.87 30.34
CA LEU A 184 9.21 -29.07 31.77
C LEU A 184 8.43 -30.29 32.29
N ALA A 185 7.17 -30.46 31.86
CA ALA A 185 6.36 -31.62 32.22
C ALA A 185 7.00 -32.92 31.71
N GLN A 186 7.50 -32.94 30.48
CA GLN A 186 8.21 -34.11 29.93
C GLN A 186 9.48 -34.43 30.73
N GLU A 187 10.30 -33.44 31.05
CA GLU A 187 11.53 -33.66 31.83
C GLU A 187 11.21 -34.12 33.26
N GLU A 188 10.13 -33.61 33.87
CA GLU A 188 9.68 -34.06 35.18
C GLU A 188 9.23 -35.53 35.16
N THR A 189 8.48 -35.96 34.13
CA THR A 189 8.10 -37.37 33.98
C THR A 189 9.33 -38.27 33.78
N ARG A 190 10.32 -37.80 32.99
CA ARG A 190 11.58 -38.51 32.80
C ARG A 190 12.35 -38.65 34.11
N ARG A 191 12.50 -37.56 34.86
CA ARG A 191 13.13 -37.53 36.20
C ARG A 191 12.42 -38.48 37.16
N ARG A 192 11.10 -38.43 37.24
CA ARG A 192 10.29 -39.32 38.10
C ARG A 192 10.52 -40.79 37.76
N SER A 193 10.54 -41.14 36.48
CA SER A 193 10.82 -42.52 36.05
C SER A 193 12.24 -42.98 36.40
N ALA A 194 13.22 -42.08 36.35
CA ALA A 194 14.60 -42.36 36.74
C ALA A 194 14.72 -42.56 38.25
N GLU A 195 14.05 -41.73 39.04
CA GLU A 195 13.99 -41.84 40.49
C GLU A 195 13.34 -43.18 40.92
N GLU A 196 12.22 -43.55 40.30
CA GLU A 196 11.56 -44.84 40.56
C GLU A 196 12.48 -46.05 40.25
N LYS A 197 13.26 -45.98 39.17
CA LYS A 197 14.26 -47.01 38.84
C LYS A 197 15.38 -47.06 39.88
N PHE A 198 15.86 -45.90 40.33
CA PHE A 198 16.90 -45.80 41.35
C PHE A 198 16.42 -46.38 42.69
N VAL A 199 15.20 -46.05 43.13
CA VAL A 199 14.60 -46.60 44.35
C VAL A 199 14.47 -48.11 44.25
N LYS A 200 13.95 -48.65 43.14
CA LYS A 200 13.86 -50.11 42.92
C LYS A 200 15.24 -50.78 43.00
N MET A 201 16.24 -50.17 42.37
CA MET A 201 17.62 -50.68 42.41
C MET A 201 18.16 -50.68 43.85
N LYS A 202 17.94 -49.60 44.60
CA LYS A 202 18.31 -49.48 46.02
C LYS A 202 17.64 -50.58 46.86
N ASP A 203 16.37 -50.86 46.64
CA ASP A 203 15.64 -51.94 47.33
C ASP A 203 16.23 -53.31 47.03
N VAL A 204 16.58 -53.59 45.76
CA VAL A 204 17.26 -54.84 45.37
C VAL A 204 18.62 -54.96 46.06
N TYR A 205 19.43 -53.89 46.05
CA TYR A 205 20.72 -53.88 46.75
C TYR A 205 20.58 -54.08 48.26
N GLN A 206 19.55 -53.47 48.87
CA GLN A 206 19.28 -53.63 50.29
C GLN A 206 18.90 -55.08 50.63
N LYS A 207 18.00 -55.69 49.84
CA LYS A 207 17.64 -57.12 49.99
C LYS A 207 18.85 -58.04 49.86
N LEU A 208 19.68 -57.84 48.83
CA LEU A 208 20.87 -58.66 48.61
C LEU A 208 21.87 -58.53 49.78
N ARG A 209 22.04 -57.31 50.31
CA ARG A 209 22.87 -57.07 51.49
C ARG A 209 22.31 -57.78 52.72
N ASP A 210 21.01 -57.69 52.95
CA ASP A 210 20.36 -58.31 54.11
C ASP A 210 20.41 -59.84 54.02
N GLU A 211 20.25 -60.41 52.83
CA GLU A 211 20.48 -61.83 52.56
C GLU A 211 21.93 -62.24 52.85
N HIS A 212 22.91 -61.46 52.38
CA HIS A 212 24.33 -61.71 52.64
C HIS A 212 24.65 -61.69 54.15
N ILE A 213 24.17 -60.67 54.87
CA ILE A 213 24.32 -60.57 56.33
C ILE A 213 23.64 -61.77 57.02
N SER A 214 22.45 -62.15 56.58
CA SER A 214 21.69 -63.27 57.14
C SER A 214 22.41 -64.60 56.92
N LEU A 215 22.98 -64.82 55.74
CA LEU A 215 23.81 -66.00 55.45
C LEU A 215 25.00 -66.06 56.40
N ILE A 216 25.76 -64.96 56.54
CA ILE A 216 26.91 -64.90 57.45
C ILE A 216 26.49 -65.25 58.88
N ARG A 217 25.39 -64.67 59.37
CA ARG A 217 24.87 -64.98 60.71
C ARG A 217 24.48 -66.44 60.84
N GLY A 218 23.76 -66.99 59.87
CA GLY A 218 23.38 -68.41 59.86
C GLY A 218 24.59 -69.35 59.88
N TYR A 219 25.63 -69.06 59.10
CA TYR A 219 26.89 -69.82 59.15
C TYR A 219 27.56 -69.73 60.54
N LEU A 220 27.57 -68.53 61.15
CA LEU A 220 28.12 -68.32 62.49
C LEU A 220 27.30 -69.03 63.59
N ASP A 221 25.99 -69.17 63.43
CA ASP A 221 25.11 -69.86 64.39
C ASP A 221 25.23 -71.39 64.28
N ILE A 222 25.39 -71.92 63.06
CA ILE A 222 25.52 -73.37 62.81
C ILE A 222 26.91 -73.89 63.21
N PHE A 223 27.96 -73.09 63.00
CA PHE A 223 29.35 -73.47 63.29
C PHE A 223 29.57 -74.01 64.73
N PRO A 224 29.14 -73.34 65.82
CA PRO A 224 29.31 -73.85 67.18
C PRO A 224 28.45 -75.09 67.46
N VAL A 225 27.27 -75.20 66.86
CA VAL A 225 26.40 -76.39 67.00
C VAL A 225 27.05 -77.59 66.33
N TYR A 226 27.53 -77.43 65.10
CA TYR A 226 28.23 -78.48 64.35
C TYR A 226 29.51 -78.91 65.05
N PHE A 227 30.30 -77.97 65.57
CA PHE A 227 31.50 -78.28 66.32
C PHE A 227 31.15 -79.08 67.59
N ARG A 228 30.10 -78.67 68.31
CA ARG A 228 29.65 -79.36 69.53
C ARG A 228 29.12 -80.77 69.25
N THR A 229 28.29 -80.96 68.23
CA THR A 229 27.77 -82.29 67.86
C THR A 229 28.87 -83.20 67.35
N HIS A 230 29.81 -82.69 66.55
CA HIS A 230 30.96 -83.45 66.05
C HIS A 230 31.87 -83.93 67.18
N TRP A 231 32.18 -83.07 68.17
CA TRP A 231 32.93 -83.45 69.36
C TRP A 231 32.23 -84.49 70.23
N ILE A 232 30.90 -84.40 70.38
CA ILE A 232 30.11 -85.41 71.10
C ILE A 232 30.16 -86.77 70.38
N LEU A 233 30.02 -86.78 69.06
CA LEU A 233 30.12 -88.00 68.24
C LEU A 233 31.51 -88.64 68.34
N LEU A 234 32.59 -87.87 68.22
CA LEU A 234 33.95 -88.37 68.41
C LEU A 234 34.17 -88.94 69.82
N GLY A 235 33.61 -88.29 70.84
CA GLY A 235 33.68 -88.79 72.22
C GLY A 235 32.92 -90.10 72.43
N MET A 236 31.75 -90.27 71.80
CA MET A 236 30.98 -91.52 71.85
C MET A 236 31.66 -92.66 71.06
N GLU A 237 32.31 -92.35 69.94
CA GLU A 237 33.05 -93.31 69.13
C GLU A 237 34.31 -93.80 69.88
N ALA A 238 35.04 -92.90 70.53
CA ALA A 238 36.15 -93.25 71.42
C ALA A 238 35.71 -94.14 72.59
N ALA A 239 34.56 -93.85 73.21
CA ALA A 239 34.01 -94.66 74.30
C ALA A 239 33.48 -96.04 73.85
N MET A 240 33.12 -96.21 72.58
CA MET A 240 32.77 -97.53 72.02
C MET A 240 33.98 -98.38 71.67
N LEU A 241 35.15 -97.78 71.38
CA LEU A 241 36.40 -98.50 71.13
C LEU A 241 37.10 -99.00 72.41
N GLU A 242 36.66 -98.55 73.60
CA GLU A 242 37.28 -98.87 74.90
C GLU A 242 36.55 -99.98 75.69
N LYS A 243 35.60 -100.69 75.04
CA LYS A 243 34.92 -101.91 75.53
C LYS A 243 35.36 -103.14 74.76
#